data_AF-A0A090DL02-F1
#
_entry.id   AF-A0A090DL02-F1
#
_cell.length_a   1.000
_cell.length_b   1.000
_cell.length_c   1.000
_cell.angle_alpha   90.00
_cell.angle_beta   90.00
_cell.angle_gamma   90.00
#
_symmetry.space_group_name_H-M   'P 1'
#
loop_
_entity.id
_entity.type
_entity.pdbx_description
1 polymer ?
#
loop_
_entity_poly.entity_id
_entity_poly.type
_entity_poly.pdbx_seq_one_letter_code
_entity_poly.pdbx_strand_id
1 'polypeptide(L)'
;MGCVQSKSARRQAVASIAALLLTLAACGTGPEGVLAPIPASLVSPAASDVTMLVATSRKPSRDPATLFTGERSPALSLTDLTISIPPNRAPGTVEWPKKLPPNPQKDFAVLAAKNLSIPEAHKWLHSHNSNGRVLVFVHGFNNRYEDSVFRFAQFVHDSRAKVVPILFTWPSRASVLGYNYDKESTNFSRTAFERTLKALADDRGVTDVTVMAHSMGTWLAMESLRQMALEDGRVSPKIRNVILASPDLDVDVFGRQWTELGPKKPKFTITVSRDDRALAVSRLIAGNVDRVGQADPSKEPYKSKLQAAGITVLDLTDVKTADRLNHSKFAESPEIVQLLGAQLASGQTLTDSRVGLGDELGLVVAGTVDTIGNAAATTVSAPIAAVEGNTNKPPPDDLETILKGDATSPSVYSVLRGCGKSSALGLRRSVGRKVGDCTFAGNNAA
;
A
#
# COMPACT_ATOMS: atom_id res chain seq x y z
N MET A 1 23.75 31.38 -34.31
CA MET A 1 24.27 30.62 -33.14
C MET A 1 23.20 29.97 -32.24
N GLY A 2 21.89 30.21 -32.40
CA GLY A 2 20.86 29.67 -31.49
C GLY A 2 20.35 28.23 -31.71
N CYS A 3 20.70 27.56 -32.83
CA CYS A 3 20.14 26.24 -33.17
C CYS A 3 20.92 25.05 -32.55
N VAL A 4 22.15 25.26 -32.07
CA VAL A 4 23.03 24.19 -31.57
C VAL A 4 22.84 23.94 -30.06
N GLN A 5 22.57 24.98 -29.26
CA GLN A 5 22.33 24.85 -27.82
C GLN A 5 21.05 24.08 -27.48
N SER A 6 19.98 24.25 -28.28
CA SER A 6 18.71 23.53 -28.11
C SER A 6 18.85 22.01 -28.26
N LYS A 7 19.67 21.54 -29.22
CA LYS A 7 19.91 20.10 -29.44
C LYS A 7 20.75 19.47 -28.33
N SER A 8 21.69 20.21 -27.76
CA SER A 8 22.52 19.77 -26.63
C SER A 8 21.69 19.59 -25.36
N ALA A 9 20.88 20.59 -25.00
CA ALA A 9 20.01 20.54 -23.83
C ALA A 9 18.96 19.42 -23.95
N ARG A 10 18.41 19.20 -25.14
CA ARG A 10 17.45 18.11 -25.41
C ARG A 10 18.11 16.73 -25.34
N ARG A 11 19.36 16.58 -25.81
CA ARG A 11 20.14 15.33 -25.69
C ARG A 11 20.52 15.04 -24.23
N GLN A 12 20.89 16.06 -23.46
CA GLN A 12 21.18 15.92 -22.03
C GLN A 12 19.92 15.58 -21.23
N ALA A 13 18.78 16.23 -21.51
CA ALA A 13 17.51 15.88 -20.89
C ALA A 13 17.07 14.44 -21.22
N VAL A 14 17.20 14.02 -22.48
CA VAL A 14 16.90 12.63 -22.88
C VAL A 14 17.86 11.62 -22.23
N ALA A 15 19.16 11.94 -22.13
CA ALA A 15 20.14 11.09 -21.46
C ALA A 15 19.88 10.99 -19.95
N SER A 16 19.48 12.08 -19.29
CA SER A 16 19.11 12.09 -17.87
C SER A 16 17.81 11.34 -17.60
N ILE A 17 16.81 11.48 -18.47
CA ILE A 17 15.56 10.70 -18.40
C ILE A 17 15.86 9.21 -18.65
N ALA A 18 16.69 8.88 -19.64
CA ALA A 18 17.08 7.49 -19.91
C ALA A 18 17.89 6.88 -18.75
N ALA A 19 18.82 7.63 -18.16
CA ALA A 19 19.57 7.19 -16.99
C ALA A 19 18.67 7.01 -15.75
N LEU A 20 17.69 7.89 -15.56
CA LEU A 20 16.71 7.78 -14.48
C LEU A 20 15.79 6.55 -14.69
N LEU A 21 15.33 6.31 -15.91
CA LEU A 21 14.54 5.13 -16.28
C LEU A 21 15.34 3.82 -16.10
N LEU A 22 16.64 3.83 -16.40
CA LEU A 22 17.54 2.70 -16.15
C LEU A 22 17.73 2.42 -14.65
N THR A 23 17.71 3.45 -13.79
CA THR A 23 17.79 3.24 -12.33
C THR A 23 16.46 2.79 -11.70
N LEU A 24 15.31 3.13 -12.31
CA LEU A 24 13.99 2.69 -11.85
C LEU A 24 13.66 1.23 -12.21
N ALA A 25 14.42 0.62 -13.13
CA ALA A 25 14.28 -0.78 -13.47
C ALA A 25 14.67 -1.74 -12.32
N ALA A 26 15.40 -1.25 -11.30
CA ALA A 26 15.95 -2.09 -10.23
C ALA A 26 14.90 -2.74 -9.29
N CYS A 27 13.63 -2.30 -9.29
CA CYS A 27 12.60 -2.91 -8.45
C CYS A 27 11.93 -4.16 -9.07
N GLY A 28 12.34 -4.58 -10.28
CA GLY A 28 11.86 -5.79 -10.96
C GLY A 28 12.97 -6.62 -11.60
N THR A 29 14.21 -6.56 -11.12
CA THR A 29 15.37 -7.24 -11.74
C THR A 29 15.70 -8.62 -11.17
N GLY A 30 14.87 -9.18 -10.28
CA GLY A 30 15.06 -10.55 -9.79
C GLY A 30 14.96 -11.57 -10.93
N PRO A 31 15.62 -12.74 -10.81
CA PRO A 31 15.46 -13.83 -11.76
C PRO A 31 14.01 -14.32 -11.81
N GLU A 32 13.51 -14.63 -13.00
CA GLU A 32 12.19 -15.24 -13.21
C GLU A 32 12.25 -16.77 -13.01
N GLY A 33 11.09 -17.40 -12.77
CA GLY A 33 11.00 -18.85 -12.67
C GLY A 33 11.48 -19.43 -11.33
N VAL A 34 11.54 -18.62 -10.28
CA VAL A 34 12.05 -19.01 -8.96
C VAL A 34 11.02 -19.70 -8.06
N LEU A 35 9.76 -19.77 -8.47
CA LEU A 35 8.68 -20.26 -7.61
C LEU A 35 8.38 -21.74 -7.75
N ALA A 36 9.09 -22.45 -8.64
CA ALA A 36 9.01 -23.89 -8.75
C ALA A 36 9.46 -24.52 -7.41
N PRO A 37 8.62 -25.32 -6.74
CA PRO A 37 9.01 -25.96 -5.50
C PRO A 37 10.25 -26.85 -5.68
N ILE A 38 11.21 -26.73 -4.77
CA ILE A 38 12.39 -27.60 -4.78
C ILE A 38 12.08 -28.98 -4.22
N PRO A 39 12.79 -30.04 -4.63
CA PRO A 39 12.66 -31.37 -4.03
C PRO A 39 13.00 -31.36 -2.54
N ALA A 40 12.31 -32.19 -1.75
CA ALA A 40 12.54 -32.35 -0.32
C ALA A 40 14.01 -32.70 0.03
N SER A 41 14.73 -33.37 -0.87
CA SER A 41 16.15 -33.70 -0.72
C SER A 41 17.09 -32.49 -0.75
N LEU A 42 16.63 -31.32 -1.23
CA LEU A 42 17.41 -30.08 -1.28
C LEU A 42 17.12 -29.16 -0.09
N VAL A 43 16.13 -29.48 0.74
CA VAL A 43 15.78 -28.69 1.92
C VAL A 43 16.96 -28.67 2.89
N SER A 44 17.36 -27.47 3.31
CA SER A 44 18.42 -27.29 4.29
C SER A 44 17.88 -27.48 5.70
N PRO A 45 18.46 -28.36 6.54
CA PRO A 45 18.12 -28.43 7.96
C PRO A 45 18.48 -27.16 8.75
N ALA A 46 19.33 -26.30 8.20
CA ALA A 46 19.77 -25.05 8.82
C ALA A 46 18.94 -23.83 8.34
N ALA A 47 18.09 -23.99 7.33
CA ALA A 47 17.20 -22.94 6.87
C ALA A 47 16.00 -22.81 7.82
N SER A 48 15.42 -21.61 7.85
CA SER A 48 14.13 -21.36 8.52
C SER A 48 13.06 -21.18 7.47
N ASP A 49 11.81 -21.51 7.81
CA ASP A 49 10.71 -21.45 6.85
C ASP A 49 9.68 -20.39 7.26
N VAL A 50 9.10 -19.73 6.25
CA VAL A 50 7.92 -18.88 6.39
C VAL A 50 6.79 -19.47 5.57
N THR A 51 5.69 -19.81 6.24
CA THR A 51 4.45 -20.26 5.59
C THR A 51 3.45 -19.12 5.57
N MET A 52 2.83 -18.86 4.42
CA MET A 52 1.88 -17.75 4.23
C MET A 52 0.72 -18.13 3.31
N LEU A 53 -0.41 -17.43 3.49
CA LEU A 53 -1.52 -17.48 2.56
C LEU A 53 -1.43 -16.27 1.62
N VAL A 54 -1.40 -16.53 0.32
CA VAL A 54 -1.43 -15.49 -0.70
C VAL A 54 -2.81 -15.42 -1.33
N ALA A 55 -3.46 -14.26 -1.23
CA ALA A 55 -4.66 -13.91 -1.96
C ALA A 55 -4.28 -13.03 -3.16
N THR A 56 -4.79 -13.32 -4.35
CA THR A 56 -4.40 -12.57 -5.55
C THR A 56 -5.52 -12.35 -6.54
N SER A 57 -5.56 -11.14 -7.11
CA SER A 57 -6.36 -10.76 -8.27
C SER A 57 -5.56 -10.84 -9.59
N ARG A 58 -4.38 -11.46 -9.57
CA ARG A 58 -3.57 -11.74 -10.76
C ARG A 58 -4.15 -12.92 -11.54
N LYS A 59 -3.97 -12.89 -12.85
CA LYS A 59 -4.26 -14.01 -13.74
C LYS A 59 -3.27 -15.15 -13.49
N PRO A 60 -3.74 -16.39 -13.25
CA PRO A 60 -2.85 -17.54 -13.11
C PRO A 60 -1.92 -17.67 -14.32
N SER A 61 -0.65 -17.94 -14.02
CA SER A 61 0.30 -18.45 -15.00
C SER A 61 -0.02 -19.93 -15.26
N ARG A 62 0.29 -20.41 -16.47
CA ARG A 62 0.32 -21.85 -16.76
C ARG A 62 1.66 -22.47 -16.39
N ASP A 63 2.59 -21.67 -15.88
CA ASP A 63 3.93 -22.07 -15.48
C ASP A 63 4.02 -22.18 -13.94
N PRO A 64 4.32 -23.37 -13.39
CA PRO A 64 4.52 -23.54 -11.94
C PRO A 64 5.72 -22.76 -11.40
N ALA A 65 6.63 -22.29 -12.25
CA ALA A 65 7.79 -21.49 -11.85
C ALA A 65 7.46 -20.00 -11.62
N THR A 66 6.28 -19.54 -12.07
CA THR A 66 5.85 -18.13 -11.99
C THR A 66 4.52 -17.97 -11.25
N LEU A 67 3.66 -18.99 -11.28
CA LEU A 67 2.34 -19.07 -10.62
C LEU A 67 1.28 -18.06 -11.09
N PHE A 68 1.60 -16.77 -11.17
CA PHE A 68 0.69 -15.69 -11.56
C PHE A 68 1.39 -14.62 -12.41
N THR A 69 0.65 -14.01 -13.34
CA THR A 69 1.19 -12.99 -14.25
C THR A 69 0.92 -11.56 -13.73
N GLY A 70 1.33 -10.55 -14.51
CA GLY A 70 0.95 -9.15 -14.30
C GLY A 70 -0.44 -8.78 -14.84
N GLU A 71 -1.21 -9.75 -15.36
CA GLU A 71 -2.53 -9.50 -15.94
C GLU A 71 -3.64 -9.64 -14.90
N ARG A 72 -4.74 -8.92 -15.11
CA ARG A 72 -5.91 -8.91 -14.21
C ARG A 72 -6.71 -10.22 -14.30
N SER A 73 -7.18 -10.69 -13.15
CA SER A 73 -8.19 -11.75 -13.01
C SER A 73 -9.40 -11.22 -12.25
N PRO A 74 -10.63 -11.41 -12.75
CA PRO A 74 -11.84 -11.09 -11.98
C PRO A 74 -12.08 -12.06 -10.81
N ALA A 75 -11.43 -13.24 -10.84
CA ALA A 75 -11.50 -14.22 -9.77
C ALA A 75 -10.31 -14.08 -8.81
N LEU A 76 -10.60 -14.10 -7.50
CA LEU A 76 -9.58 -14.19 -6.46
C LEU A 76 -9.02 -15.61 -6.41
N SER A 77 -7.70 -15.76 -6.44
CA SER A 77 -7.01 -17.03 -6.23
C SER A 77 -6.31 -17.05 -4.87
N LEU A 78 -6.25 -18.22 -4.24
CA LEU A 78 -5.66 -18.42 -2.91
C LEU A 78 -4.56 -19.48 -3.01
N THR A 79 -3.38 -19.18 -2.49
CA THR A 79 -2.22 -20.09 -2.53
C THR A 79 -1.57 -20.18 -1.15
N ASP A 80 -1.40 -21.40 -0.65
CA ASP A 80 -0.50 -21.70 0.46
C ASP A 80 0.93 -21.80 -0.07
N LEU A 81 1.82 -20.95 0.45
CA LEU A 81 3.23 -20.92 0.09
C LEU A 81 4.09 -21.16 1.32
N THR A 82 5.06 -22.06 1.21
CA THR A 82 6.14 -22.24 2.18
C THR A 82 7.45 -21.84 1.54
N ILE A 83 8.13 -20.87 2.13
CA ILE A 83 9.37 -20.28 1.62
C ILE A 83 10.51 -20.60 2.59
N SER A 84 11.57 -21.22 2.08
CA SER A 84 12.83 -21.41 2.80
C SER A 84 13.64 -20.12 2.77
N ILE A 85 14.16 -19.75 3.94
CA ILE A 85 15.00 -18.59 4.19
C ILE A 85 16.41 -19.08 4.53
N PRO A 86 17.45 -18.68 3.74
CA PRO A 86 18.80 -19.19 3.95
C PRO A 86 19.40 -18.67 5.27
N PRO A 87 20.22 -19.49 5.95
CA PRO A 87 20.91 -19.07 7.16
C PRO A 87 21.98 -18.02 6.85
N ASN A 88 22.39 -17.24 7.86
CA ASN A 88 23.50 -16.28 7.79
C ASN A 88 23.37 -15.16 6.73
N ARG A 89 22.14 -14.78 6.36
CA ARG A 89 21.90 -13.57 5.57
C ARG A 89 21.83 -12.31 6.45
N ALA A 90 22.10 -11.16 5.84
CA ALA A 90 21.83 -9.89 6.50
C ALA A 90 20.30 -9.66 6.62
N PRO A 91 19.78 -9.16 7.75
CA PRO A 91 18.39 -8.75 7.84
C PRO A 91 18.09 -7.65 6.80
N GLY A 92 16.87 -7.64 6.27
CA GLY A 92 16.47 -6.70 5.22
C GLY A 92 16.83 -7.11 3.78
N THR A 93 17.67 -8.14 3.59
CA THR A 93 18.05 -8.63 2.25
C THR A 93 17.22 -9.83 1.80
N VAL A 94 16.96 -9.87 0.48
CA VAL A 94 16.43 -11.06 -0.21
C VAL A 94 17.56 -11.63 -1.05
N GLU A 95 18.04 -12.81 -0.68
CA GLU A 95 19.09 -13.52 -1.42
C GLU A 95 18.47 -14.28 -2.61
N TRP A 96 18.57 -13.70 -3.80
CA TRP A 96 18.01 -14.27 -5.02
C TRP A 96 18.93 -15.33 -5.64
N PRO A 97 18.37 -16.45 -6.16
CA PRO A 97 19.17 -17.51 -6.77
C PRO A 97 19.85 -17.02 -8.05
N LYS A 98 21.19 -17.12 -8.11
CA LYS A 98 21.96 -16.81 -9.33
C LYS A 98 21.83 -17.89 -10.41
N LYS A 99 21.40 -19.09 -10.02
CA LYS A 99 21.19 -20.25 -10.90
C LYS A 99 20.01 -21.06 -10.36
N LEU A 100 19.18 -21.59 -11.27
CA LEU A 100 18.10 -22.52 -10.92
C LEU A 100 18.59 -23.99 -11.01
N PRO A 101 18.09 -24.89 -10.16
CA PRO A 101 17.20 -24.62 -9.02
C PRO A 101 17.93 -23.86 -7.88
N PRO A 102 17.20 -23.10 -7.04
CA PRO A 102 17.78 -22.36 -5.91
C PRO A 102 18.53 -23.27 -4.93
N ASN A 103 19.54 -22.75 -4.24
CA ASN A 103 20.23 -23.42 -3.16
C ASN A 103 19.75 -22.89 -1.80
N PRO A 104 18.96 -23.64 -1.01
CA PRO A 104 18.40 -23.18 0.28
C PRO A 104 19.42 -22.79 1.36
N GLN A 105 20.70 -23.12 1.19
CA GLN A 105 21.76 -22.63 2.08
C GLN A 105 22.16 -21.19 1.80
N LYS A 106 21.80 -20.65 0.62
CA LYS A 106 22.27 -19.36 0.12
C LYS A 106 21.15 -18.47 -0.41
N ASP A 107 20.09 -19.09 -0.95
CA ASP A 107 19.04 -18.44 -1.70
C ASP A 107 17.69 -18.68 -1.03
N PHE A 108 16.76 -17.75 -1.23
CA PHE A 108 15.34 -17.99 -0.98
C PHE A 108 14.85 -19.07 -1.95
N ALA A 109 14.01 -19.98 -1.46
CA ALA A 109 13.47 -21.07 -2.26
C ALA A 109 12.03 -21.41 -1.87
N VAL A 110 11.20 -21.80 -2.83
CA VAL A 110 9.87 -22.33 -2.55
C VAL A 110 9.98 -23.80 -2.16
N LEU A 111 9.44 -24.16 -0.98
CA LEU A 111 9.33 -25.53 -0.52
C LEU A 111 7.98 -26.15 -0.90
N ALA A 112 6.92 -25.35 -0.88
CA ALA A 112 5.58 -25.79 -1.24
C ALA A 112 4.79 -24.63 -1.86
N ALA A 113 3.98 -24.97 -2.87
CA ALA A 113 3.00 -24.08 -3.47
C ALA A 113 1.71 -24.85 -3.77
N LYS A 114 0.64 -24.56 -3.02
CA LYS A 114 -0.64 -25.26 -3.15
C LYS A 114 -1.78 -24.26 -3.36
N ASN A 115 -2.47 -24.35 -4.49
CA ASN A 115 -3.72 -23.63 -4.69
C ASN A 115 -4.80 -24.16 -3.72
N LEU A 116 -5.50 -23.25 -3.06
CA LEU A 116 -6.54 -23.56 -2.11
C LEU A 116 -7.90 -23.05 -2.61
N SER A 117 -8.95 -23.82 -2.32
CA SER A 117 -10.32 -23.31 -2.30
C SER A 117 -10.57 -22.43 -1.07
N ILE A 118 -11.67 -21.65 -1.06
CA ILE A 118 -12.04 -20.82 0.10
C ILE A 118 -12.18 -21.64 1.40
N PRO A 119 -12.87 -22.81 1.42
CA PRO A 119 -12.94 -23.63 2.62
C PRO A 119 -11.57 -24.16 3.09
N GLU A 120 -10.68 -24.51 2.16
CA GLU A 120 -9.32 -24.93 2.50
C GLU A 120 -8.49 -23.77 3.06
N ALA A 121 -8.62 -22.57 2.51
CA ALA A 121 -7.94 -21.37 3.01
C ALA A 121 -8.45 -20.97 4.40
N HIS A 122 -9.76 -21.11 4.66
CA HIS A 122 -10.31 -20.95 6.00
C HIS A 122 -9.70 -22.00 6.95
N LYS A 123 -9.68 -23.28 6.58
CA LYS A 123 -9.03 -24.32 7.40
C LYS A 123 -7.54 -24.02 7.66
N TRP A 124 -6.82 -23.57 6.63
CA TRP A 124 -5.42 -23.15 6.73
C TRP A 124 -5.25 -22.00 7.72
N LEU A 125 -6.13 -20.98 7.66
CA LEU A 125 -6.09 -19.84 8.59
C LEU A 125 -6.23 -20.35 10.03
N HIS A 126 -7.22 -21.19 10.31
CA HIS A 126 -7.42 -21.74 11.66
C HIS A 126 -6.27 -22.63 12.14
N SER A 127 -5.59 -23.37 11.25
CA SER A 127 -4.45 -24.21 11.65
C SER A 127 -3.17 -23.43 11.94
N HIS A 128 -3.00 -22.24 11.36
CA HIS A 128 -1.84 -21.38 11.57
C HIS A 128 -2.09 -20.25 12.58
N ASN A 129 -3.37 -19.98 12.89
CA ASN A 129 -3.78 -18.93 13.79
C ASN A 129 -3.79 -19.38 15.26
N SER A 130 -2.67 -19.19 15.94
CA SER A 130 -2.53 -19.55 17.36
C SER A 130 -2.97 -18.48 18.36
N ASN A 131 -3.09 -17.21 17.92
CA ASN A 131 -3.29 -16.07 18.84
C ASN A 131 -4.28 -15.01 18.35
N GLY A 132 -4.96 -15.25 17.25
CA GLY A 132 -5.96 -14.39 16.65
C GLY A 132 -5.42 -13.22 15.83
N ARG A 133 -4.10 -13.09 15.66
CA ARG A 133 -3.48 -11.92 15.01
C ARG A 133 -3.04 -12.23 13.59
N VAL A 134 -3.50 -11.41 12.66
CA VAL A 134 -3.23 -11.53 11.23
C VAL A 134 -2.50 -10.28 10.73
N LEU A 135 -1.44 -10.48 9.96
CA LEU A 135 -0.78 -9.43 9.19
C LEU A 135 -1.13 -9.60 7.72
N VAL A 136 -1.79 -8.59 7.15
CA VAL A 136 -2.08 -8.53 5.71
C VAL A 136 -1.13 -7.54 5.05
N PHE A 137 -0.25 -8.03 4.19
CA PHE A 137 0.68 -7.19 3.43
C PHE A 137 0.24 -6.97 1.98
N VAL A 138 0.41 -5.74 1.48
CA VAL A 138 0.12 -5.35 0.10
C VAL A 138 1.35 -4.69 -0.51
N HIS A 139 1.84 -5.25 -1.61
CA HIS A 139 3.04 -4.74 -2.30
C HIS A 139 2.79 -3.44 -3.06
N GLY A 140 3.88 -2.79 -3.46
CA GLY A 140 3.93 -1.55 -4.22
C GLY A 140 3.92 -1.72 -5.74
N PHE A 141 4.22 -0.62 -6.43
CA PHE A 141 4.38 -0.55 -7.88
C PHE A 141 5.59 -1.36 -8.35
N ASN A 142 5.53 -1.84 -9.60
CA ASN A 142 6.67 -2.47 -10.28
C ASN A 142 7.12 -3.80 -9.63
N ASN A 143 6.19 -4.65 -9.21
CA ASN A 143 6.47 -5.93 -8.58
C ASN A 143 5.88 -7.10 -9.38
N ARG A 144 6.71 -8.11 -9.68
CA ARG A 144 6.19 -9.43 -10.06
C ARG A 144 5.62 -10.15 -8.83
N TYR A 145 5.03 -11.31 -9.07
CA TYR A 145 4.45 -12.12 -8.01
C TYR A 145 5.53 -12.63 -7.04
N GLU A 146 6.64 -13.16 -7.56
CA GLU A 146 7.80 -13.63 -6.80
C GLU A 146 8.47 -12.54 -5.97
N ASP A 147 8.58 -11.31 -6.49
CA ASP A 147 9.17 -10.19 -5.75
C ASP A 147 8.37 -9.90 -4.48
N SER A 148 7.04 -9.97 -4.59
CA SER A 148 6.12 -9.74 -3.47
C SER A 148 6.17 -10.87 -2.45
N VAL A 149 6.25 -12.12 -2.92
CA VAL A 149 6.34 -13.32 -2.07
C VAL A 149 7.63 -13.32 -1.26
N PHE A 150 8.78 -13.18 -1.91
CA PHE A 150 10.07 -13.26 -1.21
C PHE A 150 10.31 -12.06 -0.30
N ARG A 151 9.91 -10.86 -0.72
CA ARG A 151 10.04 -9.67 0.15
C ARG A 151 9.17 -9.78 1.40
N PHE A 152 7.94 -10.28 1.27
CA PHE A 152 7.09 -10.48 2.45
C PHE A 152 7.59 -11.62 3.35
N ALA A 153 8.09 -12.72 2.77
CA ALA A 153 8.72 -13.79 3.53
C ALA A 153 9.93 -13.27 4.34
N GLN A 154 10.77 -12.43 3.71
CA GLN A 154 11.89 -11.76 4.36
C GLN A 154 11.43 -10.91 5.54
N PHE A 155 10.41 -10.06 5.33
CA PHE A 155 9.89 -9.20 6.39
C PHE A 155 9.32 -10.00 7.57
N VAL A 156 8.52 -11.03 7.32
CA VAL A 156 7.93 -11.89 8.36
C VAL A 156 9.03 -12.59 9.16
N HIS A 157 10.03 -13.14 8.48
CA HIS A 157 11.17 -13.77 9.13
C HIS A 157 11.96 -12.79 10.02
N ASP A 158 12.30 -11.62 9.47
CA ASP A 158 13.19 -10.66 10.15
C ASP A 158 12.52 -9.92 11.29
N SER A 159 11.24 -9.61 11.15
CA SER A 159 10.44 -8.95 12.19
C SER A 159 10.15 -9.88 13.38
N ARG A 160 10.25 -11.20 13.19
CA ARG A 160 9.89 -12.23 14.19
C ARG A 160 8.48 -12.06 14.76
N ALA A 161 7.60 -11.38 14.02
CA ALA A 161 6.25 -11.07 14.46
C ALA A 161 5.44 -12.36 14.58
N LYS A 162 4.82 -12.59 15.74
CA LYS A 162 3.94 -13.74 15.99
C LYS A 162 2.53 -13.49 15.44
N VAL A 163 2.42 -13.44 14.13
CA VAL A 163 1.19 -13.16 13.37
C VAL A 163 0.99 -14.22 12.29
N VAL A 164 -0.25 -14.42 11.83
CA VAL A 164 -0.52 -15.18 10.61
C VAL A 164 -0.22 -14.29 9.40
N PRO A 165 0.76 -14.64 8.55
CA PRO A 165 1.13 -13.82 7.41
C PRO A 165 0.20 -14.08 6.22
N ILE A 166 -0.46 -13.02 5.74
CA ILE A 166 -1.28 -13.02 4.55
C ILE A 166 -0.73 -12.00 3.57
N LEU A 167 -0.40 -12.44 2.36
CA LEU A 167 0.01 -11.56 1.27
C LEU A 167 -1.19 -11.31 0.36
N PHE A 168 -1.51 -10.06 0.08
CA PHE A 168 -2.40 -9.72 -1.02
C PHE A 168 -1.59 -9.17 -2.19
N THR A 169 -1.68 -9.82 -3.35
CA THR A 169 -1.02 -9.34 -4.57
C THR A 169 -2.03 -8.88 -5.62
N TRP A 170 -1.73 -7.74 -6.24
CA TRP A 170 -2.53 -7.14 -7.31
C TRP A 170 -1.72 -7.12 -8.62
N PRO A 171 -2.36 -7.04 -9.81
CA PRO A 171 -1.70 -7.26 -11.09
C PRO A 171 -0.83 -6.08 -11.52
N SER A 172 0.36 -5.99 -10.92
CA SER A 172 1.47 -5.17 -11.39
C SER A 172 2.21 -5.89 -12.53
N ARG A 173 2.51 -5.15 -13.60
CA ARG A 173 3.27 -5.65 -14.76
C ARG A 173 4.79 -5.63 -14.55
N ALA A 174 5.28 -5.22 -13.38
CA ALA A 174 6.71 -5.10 -13.12
C ALA A 174 7.44 -4.29 -14.21
N SER A 175 6.82 -3.20 -14.64
CA SER A 175 7.41 -2.28 -15.61
C SER A 175 7.23 -0.85 -15.16
N VAL A 176 8.33 -0.09 -15.16
CA VAL A 176 8.34 1.37 -14.92
C VAL A 176 7.41 2.10 -15.89
N LEU A 177 7.38 1.66 -17.15
CA LEU A 177 6.49 2.22 -18.18
C LEU A 177 5.01 1.80 -17.99
N GLY A 178 4.77 0.82 -17.12
CA GLY A 178 3.46 0.30 -16.76
C GLY A 178 2.74 1.09 -15.67
N TYR A 179 3.25 2.24 -15.21
CA TYR A 179 2.70 3.00 -14.08
C TYR A 179 1.18 3.21 -14.14
N ASN A 180 0.65 3.68 -15.27
CA ASN A 180 -0.80 3.90 -15.41
C ASN A 180 -1.58 2.58 -15.39
N TYR A 181 -1.06 1.53 -16.01
CA TYR A 181 -1.70 0.21 -15.96
C TYR A 181 -1.75 -0.31 -14.52
N ASP A 182 -0.66 -0.19 -13.78
CA ASP A 182 -0.55 -0.60 -12.39
C ASP A 182 -1.51 0.20 -11.49
N LYS A 183 -1.62 1.51 -11.69
CA LYS A 183 -2.61 2.36 -11.00
C LYS A 183 -4.06 1.94 -11.29
N GLU A 184 -4.39 1.61 -12.53
CA GLU A 184 -5.73 1.08 -12.85
C GLU A 184 -5.92 -0.35 -12.30
N SER A 185 -4.84 -1.12 -12.16
CA SER A 185 -4.86 -2.46 -11.59
C SER A 185 -5.05 -2.47 -10.08
N THR A 186 -4.58 -1.45 -9.36
CA THR A 186 -4.94 -1.27 -7.95
C THR A 186 -6.43 -0.99 -7.82
N ASN A 187 -6.98 -0.04 -8.58
CA ASN A 187 -8.44 0.22 -8.60
C ASN A 187 -9.26 -1.04 -8.94
N PHE A 188 -8.83 -1.81 -9.94
CA PHE A 188 -9.45 -3.09 -10.28
C PHE A 188 -9.46 -4.08 -9.11
N SER A 189 -8.43 -4.07 -8.27
CA SER A 189 -8.25 -5.01 -7.16
C SER A 189 -8.93 -4.57 -5.85
N ARG A 190 -9.47 -3.34 -5.78
CA ARG A 190 -10.08 -2.76 -4.57
C ARG A 190 -11.09 -3.68 -3.91
N THR A 191 -12.10 -4.12 -4.65
CA THR A 191 -13.15 -5.01 -4.12
C THR A 191 -12.62 -6.37 -3.70
N ALA A 192 -11.61 -6.91 -4.40
CA ALA A 192 -11.00 -8.18 -4.01
C ALA A 192 -10.22 -8.05 -2.69
N PHE A 193 -9.51 -6.93 -2.49
CA PHE A 193 -8.79 -6.66 -1.25
C PHE A 193 -9.75 -6.39 -0.09
N GLU A 194 -10.76 -5.55 -0.29
CA GLU A 194 -11.82 -5.26 0.67
C GLU A 194 -12.54 -6.54 1.14
N ARG A 195 -12.92 -7.43 0.21
CA ARG A 195 -13.53 -8.74 0.55
C ARG A 195 -12.58 -9.64 1.33
N THR A 196 -11.29 -9.61 1.02
CA THR A 196 -10.28 -10.35 1.80
C THR A 196 -10.23 -9.85 3.24
N LEU A 197 -10.22 -8.53 3.44
CA LEU A 197 -10.24 -7.93 4.78
C LEU A 197 -11.55 -8.21 5.53
N LYS A 198 -12.71 -8.16 4.85
CA LYS A 198 -14.02 -8.52 5.42
C LYS A 198 -14.04 -9.98 5.88
N ALA A 199 -13.58 -10.91 5.05
CA ALA A 199 -13.53 -12.33 5.41
C ALA A 199 -12.69 -12.57 6.67
N LEU A 200 -11.54 -11.90 6.80
CA LEU A 200 -10.70 -11.98 8.00
C LEU A 200 -11.37 -11.32 9.21
N ALA A 201 -12.03 -10.19 9.03
CA ALA A 201 -12.76 -9.50 10.08
C ALA A 201 -13.97 -10.31 10.60
N ASP A 202 -14.66 -11.04 9.74
CA ASP A 202 -15.85 -11.83 10.09
C ASP A 202 -15.50 -13.16 10.76
N ASP A 203 -14.28 -13.68 10.55
CA ASP A 203 -13.80 -14.91 11.16
C ASP A 203 -13.67 -14.79 12.69
N ARG A 204 -14.29 -15.72 13.44
CA ARG A 204 -14.28 -15.71 14.91
C ARG A 204 -12.91 -16.02 15.53
N GLY A 205 -12.07 -16.75 14.83
CA GLY A 205 -10.70 -17.06 15.26
C GLY A 205 -9.76 -15.86 15.12
N VAL A 206 -10.11 -14.87 14.29
CA VAL A 206 -9.36 -13.63 14.12
C VAL A 206 -9.86 -12.57 15.10
N THR A 207 -8.95 -11.98 15.87
CA THR A 207 -9.21 -10.95 16.87
C THR A 207 -8.54 -9.62 16.53
N ASP A 208 -7.47 -9.65 15.74
CA ASP A 208 -6.70 -8.48 15.33
C ASP A 208 -6.18 -8.64 13.90
N VAL A 209 -6.48 -7.67 13.04
CA VAL A 209 -5.98 -7.55 11.68
C VAL A 209 -5.13 -6.28 11.60
N THR A 210 -3.87 -6.46 11.27
CA THR A 210 -2.98 -5.36 10.90
C THR A 210 -2.78 -5.37 9.39
N VAL A 211 -3.04 -4.22 8.74
CA VAL A 211 -2.78 -4.03 7.30
C VAL A 211 -1.49 -3.27 7.13
N MET A 212 -0.55 -3.80 6.36
CA MET A 212 0.67 -3.13 5.96
C MET A 212 0.70 -3.00 4.44
N ALA A 213 0.82 -1.77 3.94
CA ALA A 213 0.83 -1.50 2.51
C ALA A 213 2.03 -0.65 2.15
N HIS A 214 2.68 -0.94 1.01
CA HIS A 214 3.86 -0.20 0.55
C HIS A 214 3.57 0.58 -0.72
N SER A 215 4.11 1.80 -0.85
CA SER A 215 4.10 2.57 -2.10
C SER A 215 2.69 2.70 -2.69
N MET A 216 2.49 2.37 -3.96
CA MET A 216 1.19 2.36 -4.63
C MET A 216 0.18 1.36 -4.01
N GLY A 217 0.64 0.35 -3.26
CA GLY A 217 -0.25 -0.51 -2.46
C GLY A 217 -1.01 0.25 -1.36
N THR A 218 -0.47 1.39 -0.90
CA THR A 218 -1.15 2.26 0.08
C THR A 218 -2.42 2.90 -0.49
N TRP A 219 -2.41 3.25 -1.79
CA TRP A 219 -3.61 3.66 -2.52
C TRP A 219 -4.69 2.58 -2.48
N LEU A 220 -4.32 1.34 -2.83
CA LEU A 220 -5.24 0.20 -2.80
C LEU A 220 -5.81 -0.02 -1.39
N ALA A 221 -4.96 0.06 -0.36
CA ALA A 221 -5.38 -0.12 1.01
C ALA A 221 -6.38 0.96 1.46
N MET A 222 -6.07 2.24 1.23
CA MET A 222 -6.96 3.34 1.58
C MET A 222 -8.29 3.28 0.83
N GLU A 223 -8.26 2.99 -0.47
CA GLU A 223 -9.48 2.83 -1.27
C GLU A 223 -10.36 1.66 -0.79
N SER A 224 -9.75 0.56 -0.37
CA SER A 224 -10.49 -0.62 0.11
C SER A 224 -11.08 -0.39 1.50
N LEU A 225 -10.34 0.25 2.41
CA LEU A 225 -10.85 0.63 3.74
C LEU A 225 -11.96 1.68 3.63
N ARG A 226 -11.83 2.64 2.71
CA ARG A 226 -12.87 3.60 2.37
C ARG A 226 -14.12 2.92 1.82
N GLN A 227 -13.98 1.99 0.87
CA GLN A 227 -15.12 1.22 0.35
C GLN A 227 -15.84 0.48 1.48
N MET A 228 -15.09 -0.20 2.35
CA MET A 228 -15.64 -0.87 3.53
C MET A 228 -16.39 0.11 4.45
N ALA A 229 -15.83 1.29 4.73
CA ALA A 229 -16.48 2.30 5.55
C ALA A 229 -17.78 2.84 4.94
N LEU A 230 -17.83 3.00 3.61
CA LEU A 230 -19.01 3.45 2.89
C LEU A 230 -20.10 2.37 2.83
N GLU A 231 -19.72 1.10 2.67
CA GLU A 231 -20.66 -0.02 2.61
C GLU A 231 -21.20 -0.43 3.98
N ASP A 232 -20.33 -0.52 4.99
CA ASP A 232 -20.66 -1.05 6.31
C ASP A 232 -20.90 0.05 7.35
N GLY A 233 -20.76 1.32 6.95
CA GLY A 233 -20.85 2.50 7.82
C GLY A 233 -19.64 2.72 8.72
N ARG A 234 -18.62 1.84 8.67
CA ARG A 234 -17.35 1.93 9.39
C ARG A 234 -16.35 0.88 8.89
N VAL A 235 -15.07 1.10 9.14
CA VAL A 235 -14.08 0.02 9.07
C VAL A 235 -14.33 -0.96 10.24
N SER A 236 -14.16 -2.25 9.99
CA SER A 236 -14.26 -3.28 11.03
C SER A 236 -13.34 -2.99 12.22
N PRO A 237 -13.79 -3.16 13.48
CA PRO A 237 -12.99 -2.83 14.65
C PRO A 237 -11.88 -3.86 14.91
N LYS A 238 -11.88 -4.98 14.18
CA LYS A 238 -10.77 -5.93 14.17
C LYS A 238 -9.61 -5.46 13.31
N ILE A 239 -9.85 -4.58 12.33
CA ILE A 239 -8.77 -3.92 11.59
C ILE A 239 -8.26 -2.78 12.47
N ARG A 240 -7.29 -3.10 13.32
CA ARG A 240 -6.85 -2.21 14.40
C ARG A 240 -5.74 -1.28 13.97
N ASN A 241 -4.79 -1.80 13.19
CA ASN A 241 -3.59 -1.09 12.79
C ASN A 241 -3.47 -1.06 11.27
N VAL A 242 -3.14 0.10 10.72
CA VAL A 242 -2.86 0.29 9.30
C VAL A 242 -1.50 1.00 9.17
N ILE A 243 -0.54 0.33 8.55
CA ILE A 243 0.80 0.83 8.32
C ILE A 243 0.95 1.14 6.83
N LEU A 244 1.12 2.43 6.50
CA LEU A 244 1.34 2.88 5.14
C LEU A 244 2.82 3.23 4.97
N ALA A 245 3.58 2.34 4.35
CA ALA A 245 5.02 2.50 4.13
C ALA A 245 5.31 3.24 2.82
N SER A 246 6.01 4.36 2.93
CA SER A 246 6.38 5.27 1.83
C SER A 246 5.21 5.52 0.85
N PRO A 247 4.07 6.07 1.31
CA PRO A 247 2.84 6.05 0.52
C PRO A 247 2.96 6.83 -0.78
N ASP A 248 2.73 6.14 -1.90
CA ASP A 248 2.51 6.77 -3.20
C ASP A 248 1.04 7.15 -3.37
N LEU A 249 0.62 8.09 -2.53
CA LEU A 249 -0.74 8.57 -2.44
C LEU A 249 -0.72 10.10 -2.46
N ASP A 250 -1.59 10.67 -3.27
CA ASP A 250 -1.82 12.10 -3.33
C ASP A 250 -2.36 12.62 -1.98
N VAL A 251 -1.81 13.73 -1.49
CA VAL A 251 -2.18 14.28 -0.17
C VAL A 251 -3.63 14.73 -0.09
N ASP A 252 -4.21 15.25 -1.17
CA ASP A 252 -5.60 15.71 -1.21
C ASP A 252 -6.55 14.52 -1.28
N VAL A 253 -6.20 13.50 -2.07
CA VAL A 253 -6.94 12.24 -2.12
C VAL A 253 -6.90 11.54 -0.76
N PHE A 254 -5.73 11.47 -0.12
CA PHE A 254 -5.63 10.92 1.23
C PHE A 254 -6.50 11.68 2.22
N GLY A 255 -6.49 13.01 2.19
CA GLY A 255 -7.32 13.84 3.06
C GLY A 255 -8.82 13.54 2.87
N ARG A 256 -9.26 13.39 1.62
CA ARG A 256 -10.65 13.02 1.32
C ARG A 256 -11.00 11.62 1.81
N GLN A 257 -10.16 10.62 1.50
CA GLN A 257 -10.33 9.24 1.95
C GLN A 257 -10.36 9.17 3.49
N TRP A 258 -9.49 9.91 4.15
CA TRP A 258 -9.41 10.01 5.60
C TRP A 258 -10.75 10.45 6.21
N THR A 259 -11.34 11.53 5.69
CA THR A 259 -12.65 12.00 6.15
C THR A 259 -13.74 10.94 5.92
N GLU A 260 -13.72 10.25 4.78
CA GLU A 260 -14.71 9.24 4.40
C GLU A 260 -14.58 7.91 5.16
N LEU A 261 -13.47 7.65 5.87
CA LEU A 261 -13.39 6.55 6.84
C LEU A 261 -14.30 6.73 8.06
N GLY A 262 -14.83 7.94 8.28
CA GLY A 262 -15.69 8.27 9.41
C GLY A 262 -14.93 8.43 10.73
N PRO A 263 -15.62 8.63 11.87
CA PRO A 263 -14.97 8.97 13.15
C PRO A 263 -14.24 7.80 13.82
N LYS A 264 -14.64 6.55 13.52
CA LYS A 264 -14.08 5.34 14.14
C LYS A 264 -13.03 4.70 13.21
N LYS A 265 -11.86 5.34 13.13
CA LYS A 265 -10.77 4.90 12.25
C LYS A 265 -9.87 3.86 12.95
N PRO A 266 -9.24 2.94 12.20
CA PRO A 266 -8.07 2.21 12.68
C PRO A 266 -6.96 3.17 13.13
N LYS A 267 -5.99 2.65 13.89
CA LYS A 267 -4.76 3.39 14.20
C LYS A 267 -3.84 3.36 12.99
N PHE A 268 -3.44 4.55 12.51
CA PHE A 268 -2.57 4.68 11.34
C PHE A 268 -1.13 5.00 11.75
N THR A 269 -0.19 4.27 11.15
CA THR A 269 1.24 4.59 11.14
C THR A 269 1.66 4.86 9.69
N ILE A 270 2.32 5.97 9.42
CA ILE A 270 2.83 6.31 8.09
C ILE A 270 4.34 6.45 8.16
N THR A 271 5.07 5.82 7.24
CA THR A 271 6.51 6.10 7.07
C THR A 271 6.69 7.12 5.95
N VAL A 272 7.47 8.17 6.21
CA VAL A 272 7.78 9.21 5.24
C VAL A 272 9.30 9.30 5.03
N SER A 273 9.73 9.74 3.86
CA SER A 273 11.13 10.02 3.58
C SER A 273 11.21 11.14 2.55
N ARG A 274 11.75 12.30 2.95
CA ARG A 274 11.83 13.48 2.06
C ARG A 274 12.83 13.29 0.92
N ASP A 275 13.79 12.39 1.10
CA ASP A 275 14.80 11.99 0.11
C ASP A 275 14.38 10.77 -0.73
N ASP A 276 13.11 10.37 -0.70
CA ASP A 276 12.56 9.27 -1.51
C ASP A 276 12.52 9.65 -2.99
N ARG A 277 13.37 8.99 -3.79
CA ARG A 277 13.53 9.29 -5.21
C ARG A 277 12.46 8.63 -6.07
N ALA A 278 11.89 7.52 -5.63
CA ALA A 278 10.80 6.86 -6.35
C ALA A 278 9.53 7.72 -6.29
N LEU A 279 9.20 8.25 -5.11
CA LEU A 279 8.07 9.16 -4.94
C LEU A 279 8.27 10.49 -5.68
N ALA A 280 9.51 10.98 -5.82
CA ALA A 280 9.80 12.16 -6.63
C ALA A 280 9.45 11.95 -8.12
N VAL A 281 9.70 10.75 -8.64
CA VAL A 281 9.31 10.36 -10.00
C VAL A 281 7.78 10.22 -10.10
N SER A 282 7.15 9.59 -9.11
CA SER A 282 5.69 9.45 -9.10
C SER A 282 4.97 10.80 -9.05
N ARG A 283 5.44 11.73 -8.21
CA ARG A 283 5.00 13.12 -8.17
C ARG A 283 5.08 13.77 -9.54
N LEU A 284 6.19 13.61 -10.25
CA LEU A 284 6.35 14.17 -11.61
C LEU A 284 5.32 13.59 -12.58
N ILE A 285 5.12 12.27 -12.57
CA ILE A 285 4.14 11.58 -13.43
C ILE A 285 2.70 12.03 -13.11
N ALA A 286 2.41 12.32 -11.84
CA ALA A 286 1.09 12.74 -11.37
C ALA A 286 0.83 14.24 -11.44
N GLY A 287 1.60 15.00 -12.22
CA GLY A 287 1.35 16.43 -12.40
C GLY A 287 1.90 17.31 -11.28
N ASN A 288 2.97 16.87 -10.62
CA ASN A 288 3.71 17.60 -9.59
C ASN A 288 2.95 17.81 -8.26
N VAL A 289 1.98 16.95 -7.96
CA VAL A 289 1.23 16.94 -6.70
C VAL A 289 2.02 16.21 -5.61
N ASP A 290 2.00 16.76 -4.39
CA ASP A 290 2.72 16.21 -3.25
C ASP A 290 2.21 14.79 -2.92
N ARG A 291 3.15 13.92 -2.53
CA ARG A 291 2.87 12.56 -2.06
C ARG A 291 2.91 12.51 -0.55
N VAL A 292 1.99 11.76 0.06
CA VAL A 292 1.96 11.54 1.51
C VAL A 292 3.31 11.02 2.02
N GLY A 293 3.96 10.11 1.30
CA GLY A 293 5.29 9.60 1.68
C GLY A 293 6.45 10.59 1.60
N GLN A 294 6.26 11.76 0.98
CA GLN A 294 7.27 12.84 0.92
C GLN A 294 6.88 14.08 1.74
N ALA A 295 5.73 14.06 2.40
CA ALA A 295 5.31 15.18 3.24
C ALA A 295 6.32 15.38 4.39
N ASP A 296 6.65 16.63 4.70
CA ASP A 296 7.49 16.98 5.85
C ASP A 296 6.60 17.07 7.10
N PRO A 297 6.64 16.09 8.02
CA PRO A 297 5.73 16.06 9.16
C PRO A 297 6.05 17.13 10.21
N SER A 298 7.20 17.80 10.09
CA SER A 298 7.62 18.87 11.01
C SER A 298 7.11 20.26 10.60
N LYS A 299 6.56 20.40 9.39
CA LYS A 299 6.16 21.68 8.80
C LYS A 299 4.64 21.78 8.60
N GLU A 300 4.13 23.00 8.68
CA GLU A 300 2.74 23.29 8.30
C GLU A 300 2.56 23.21 6.77
N PRO A 301 1.37 22.79 6.28
CA PRO A 301 0.19 22.44 7.06
C PRO A 301 0.18 20.97 7.56
N TYR A 302 1.19 20.17 7.24
CA TYR A 302 1.19 18.72 7.51
C TYR A 302 1.26 18.39 9.00
N LYS A 303 2.09 19.11 9.76
CA LYS A 303 2.26 18.91 11.20
C LYS A 303 0.93 18.93 11.95
N SER A 304 0.21 20.05 11.91
CA SER A 304 -1.07 20.20 12.61
C SER A 304 -2.13 19.22 12.13
N LYS A 305 -2.18 18.93 10.82
CA LYS A 305 -3.15 18.01 10.21
C LYS A 305 -2.92 16.56 10.63
N LEU A 306 -1.67 16.09 10.65
CA LEU A 306 -1.31 14.74 11.08
C LEU A 306 -1.56 14.55 12.59
N GLN A 307 -1.24 15.59 13.39
CA GLN A 307 -1.54 15.62 14.82
C GLN A 307 -3.04 15.55 15.12
N ALA A 308 -3.84 16.39 14.46
CA ALA A 308 -5.29 16.40 14.62
C ALA A 308 -5.94 15.09 14.16
N ALA A 309 -5.34 14.43 13.17
CA ALA A 309 -5.76 13.10 12.72
C ALA A 309 -5.34 11.97 13.66
N GLY A 310 -4.41 12.20 14.60
CA GLY A 310 -3.86 11.15 15.45
C GLY A 310 -3.07 10.09 14.68
N ILE A 311 -2.47 10.48 13.56
CA ILE A 311 -1.65 9.59 12.72
C ILE A 311 -0.23 9.56 13.28
N THR A 312 0.28 8.36 13.57
CA THR A 312 1.69 8.19 13.94
C THR A 312 2.55 8.30 12.68
N VAL A 313 3.62 9.10 12.72
CA VAL A 313 4.53 9.28 11.59
C VAL A 313 5.93 8.82 11.97
N LEU A 314 6.54 8.00 11.12
CA LEU A 314 7.95 7.62 11.20
C LEU A 314 8.70 8.35 10.08
N ASP A 315 9.50 9.36 10.43
CA ASP A 315 10.37 10.02 9.46
C ASP A 315 11.65 9.21 9.27
N LEU A 316 11.80 8.62 8.08
CA LEU A 316 12.92 7.79 7.68
C LEU A 316 13.92 8.55 6.78
N THR A 317 13.80 9.88 6.68
CA THR A 317 14.67 10.71 5.83
C THR A 317 16.15 10.44 6.10
N ASP A 318 16.53 10.35 7.38
CA ASP A 318 17.94 10.18 7.76
C ASP A 318 18.41 8.72 7.81
N VAL A 319 17.47 7.76 7.74
CA VAL A 319 17.79 6.32 7.69
C VAL A 319 18.51 5.98 6.39
N LYS A 320 19.65 5.30 6.49
CA LYS A 320 20.46 4.86 5.35
C LYS A 320 20.29 3.36 5.11
N THR A 321 20.14 2.99 3.85
CA THR A 321 20.01 1.59 3.42
C THR A 321 20.74 1.38 2.09
N ALA A 322 20.81 0.14 1.63
CA ALA A 322 21.37 -0.18 0.31
C ALA A 322 20.47 0.28 -0.85
N ASP A 323 19.18 0.52 -0.60
CA ASP A 323 18.23 1.04 -1.58
C ASP A 323 18.61 2.44 -2.06
N ARG A 324 19.07 2.52 -3.32
CA ARG A 324 19.44 3.78 -3.98
C ARG A 324 18.26 4.70 -4.28
N LEU A 325 17.03 4.19 -4.22
CA LEU A 325 15.80 4.97 -4.38
C LEU A 325 15.28 5.52 -3.06
N ASN A 326 15.80 5.09 -1.91
CA ASN A 326 15.35 5.50 -0.59
C ASN A 326 13.85 5.19 -0.33
N HIS A 327 13.28 4.20 -1.02
CA HIS A 327 11.84 3.93 -1.06
C HIS A 327 11.44 2.71 -0.23
N SER A 328 12.39 1.80 -0.01
CA SER A 328 12.20 0.51 0.67
C SER A 328 12.81 0.49 2.08
N LYS A 329 13.17 1.65 2.63
CA LYS A 329 13.83 1.78 3.95
C LYS A 329 13.09 1.03 5.07
N PHE A 330 11.76 0.98 5.01
CA PHE A 330 10.92 0.29 6.00
C PHE A 330 11.17 -1.22 6.11
N ALA A 331 11.60 -1.86 5.01
CA ALA A 331 11.83 -3.30 4.93
C ALA A 331 13.32 -3.66 4.86
N GLU A 332 14.17 -2.73 4.45
CA GLU A 332 15.62 -2.94 4.32
C GLU A 332 16.43 -2.49 5.55
N SER A 333 15.90 -1.60 6.40
CA SER A 333 16.52 -1.29 7.69
C SER A 333 16.15 -2.35 8.73
N PRO A 334 17.13 -3.06 9.31
CA PRO A 334 16.88 -4.01 10.39
C PRO A 334 16.16 -3.37 11.58
N GLU A 335 16.53 -2.14 11.93
CA GLU A 335 15.98 -1.40 13.06
C GLU A 335 14.49 -1.11 12.85
N ILE A 336 14.10 -0.66 11.66
CA ILE A 336 12.70 -0.39 11.34
C ILE A 336 11.89 -1.69 11.26
N VAL A 337 12.46 -2.76 10.68
CA VAL A 337 11.80 -4.08 10.65
C VAL A 337 11.55 -4.62 12.06
N GLN A 338 12.53 -4.48 12.97
CA GLN A 338 12.34 -4.87 14.37
C GLN A 338 11.33 -3.99 15.10
N LEU A 339 11.33 -2.67 14.86
CA LEU A 339 10.36 -1.74 15.43
C LEU A 339 8.92 -2.11 15.02
N LEU A 340 8.70 -2.34 13.73
CA LEU A 340 7.40 -2.77 13.21
C LEU A 340 7.06 -4.18 13.70
N GLY A 341 8.02 -5.09 13.80
CA GLY A 341 7.86 -6.42 14.38
C GLY A 341 7.39 -6.38 15.83
N ALA A 342 7.97 -5.50 16.64
CA ALA A 342 7.57 -5.27 18.03
C ALA A 342 6.14 -4.70 18.12
N GLN A 343 5.78 -3.76 17.25
CA GLN A 343 4.41 -3.24 17.13
C GLN A 343 3.40 -4.36 16.83
N LEU A 344 3.73 -5.21 15.86
CA LEU A 344 2.89 -6.36 15.48
C LEU A 344 2.80 -7.39 16.62
N ALA A 345 3.88 -7.58 17.37
CA ALA A 345 3.93 -8.53 18.49
C ALA A 345 3.23 -8.02 19.76
N SER A 346 3.13 -6.71 20.00
CA SER A 346 2.43 -6.13 21.14
C SER A 346 0.95 -5.86 20.83
N GLY A 347 0.60 -5.68 19.55
CA GLY A 347 -0.73 -5.20 19.14
C GLY A 347 -0.99 -3.74 19.57
N GLN A 348 0.02 -3.06 20.10
CA GLN A 348 -0.04 -1.68 20.57
C GLN A 348 0.60 -0.74 19.53
N THR A 349 0.24 0.54 19.58
CA THR A 349 0.87 1.56 18.74
C THR A 349 2.28 1.87 19.20
N LEU A 350 3.13 2.30 18.26
CA LEU A 350 4.50 2.71 18.57
C LEU A 350 4.57 3.85 19.59
N THR A 351 3.54 4.68 19.66
CA THR A 351 3.39 5.76 20.66
C THR A 351 3.26 5.25 22.10
N ASP A 352 2.72 4.03 22.29
CA ASP A 352 2.43 3.47 23.62
C ASP A 352 3.62 2.67 24.15
N SER A 353 4.57 2.33 23.26
CA SER A 353 5.76 1.56 23.58
C SER A 353 6.95 2.52 23.69
N ARG A 354 7.41 2.81 24.91
CA ARG A 354 8.71 3.46 25.16
C ARG A 354 9.85 2.50 24.78
N VAL A 355 10.01 2.22 23.49
CA VAL A 355 11.19 1.54 22.98
C VAL A 355 12.22 2.63 22.71
N GLY A 356 13.18 2.76 23.63
CA GLY A 356 14.32 3.65 23.47
C GLY A 356 15.16 3.19 22.29
N LEU A 357 14.93 3.79 21.13
CA LEU A 357 15.84 3.73 19.99
C LEU A 357 16.64 5.03 20.03
N GLY A 358 17.98 4.92 20.04
CA GLY A 358 18.90 6.04 20.26
C GLY A 358 18.84 7.14 19.20
N ASP A 359 19.67 8.17 19.40
CA ASP A 359 19.75 9.47 18.70
C ASP A 359 19.76 9.45 17.15
N GLU A 360 19.78 8.28 16.51
CA GLU A 360 19.84 8.09 15.06
C GLU A 360 18.47 7.93 14.39
N LEU A 361 17.41 7.65 15.17
CA LEU A 361 16.04 7.53 14.68
C LEU A 361 15.21 8.74 15.14
N GLY A 362 15.05 9.72 14.24
CA GLY A 362 14.20 10.89 14.43
C GLY A 362 12.72 10.52 14.47
N LEU A 363 12.27 9.92 15.57
CA LEU A 363 10.86 9.64 15.79
C LEU A 363 10.12 10.95 16.08
N VAL A 364 9.65 11.62 15.03
CA VAL A 364 8.71 12.73 15.17
C VAL A 364 7.31 12.16 15.44
N VAL A 365 7.01 11.88 16.72
CA VAL A 365 5.64 11.56 17.14
C VAL A 365 4.79 12.82 17.04
N ALA A 366 4.21 13.04 15.88
CA ALA A 366 3.16 14.02 15.67
C ALA A 366 1.84 13.50 16.31
N GLY A 367 1.77 13.42 17.64
CA GLY A 367 0.55 12.95 18.31
C GLY A 367 0.71 12.37 19.72
N THR A 368 1.39 13.06 20.63
CA THR A 368 1.13 13.08 22.10
C THR A 368 2.02 14.19 22.67
N VAL A 369 1.49 15.01 23.57
CA VAL A 369 2.25 16.09 24.21
C VAL A 369 3.30 15.48 25.13
N ASP A 370 4.57 15.59 24.76
CA ASP A 370 5.68 15.77 25.70
C ASP A 370 6.77 16.63 25.02
N THR A 371 7.12 17.72 25.70
CA THR A 371 8.04 18.76 25.26
C THR A 371 9.48 18.43 25.66
N ILE A 372 10.38 18.15 24.72
CA ILE A 372 11.85 18.35 24.80
C ILE A 372 12.32 18.51 23.33
N GLY A 373 13.15 19.45 22.86
CA GLY A 373 14.14 20.34 23.47
C GLY A 373 15.44 20.23 22.67
N ASN A 374 15.60 21.07 21.64
CA ASN A 374 16.81 21.46 20.86
C ASN A 374 17.65 20.41 20.10
N ALA A 375 17.83 20.66 18.78
CA ALA A 375 19.08 21.22 18.24
C ALA A 375 18.88 21.71 16.79
N ALA A 376 19.35 22.93 16.52
CA ALA A 376 19.36 23.54 15.20
C ALA A 376 20.54 23.01 14.38
N ALA A 377 20.31 22.73 13.09
CA ALA A 377 21.37 22.68 12.09
C ALA A 377 20.93 23.55 10.91
N THR A 378 21.41 24.80 10.90
CA THR A 378 21.30 25.69 9.75
C THR A 378 22.30 25.25 8.69
N THR A 379 21.82 24.67 7.59
CA THR A 379 22.60 24.49 6.37
C THR A 379 22.08 25.43 5.29
N VAL A 380 22.86 26.48 5.03
CA VAL A 380 22.65 27.39 3.90
C VAL A 380 22.90 26.60 2.62
N SER A 381 21.85 26.40 1.82
CA SER A 381 21.96 25.85 0.47
C SER A 381 21.76 26.97 -0.55
N ALA A 382 22.74 27.15 -1.45
CA ALA A 382 22.70 28.13 -2.53
C ALA A 382 21.57 27.80 -3.54
N PRO A 383 20.93 28.81 -4.16
CA PRO A 383 19.80 28.57 -5.04
C PRO A 383 20.25 27.97 -6.38
N ILE A 384 19.61 26.87 -6.77
CA ILE A 384 19.60 26.40 -8.16
C ILE A 384 18.43 27.08 -8.86
N ALA A 385 18.72 27.81 -9.94
CA ALA A 385 17.73 28.49 -10.75
C ALA A 385 16.70 27.49 -11.32
N ALA A 386 15.44 27.66 -10.92
CA ALA A 386 14.30 26.95 -11.50
C ALA A 386 13.92 27.64 -12.82
N VAL A 387 13.75 26.83 -13.87
CA VAL A 387 13.06 27.26 -15.09
C VAL A 387 11.57 27.25 -14.76
N GLU A 388 10.98 28.44 -14.61
CA GLU A 388 9.55 28.64 -14.37
C GLU A 388 8.72 28.17 -15.57
N GLY A 389 8.01 27.06 -15.40
CA GLY A 389 6.81 26.74 -16.17
C GLY A 389 5.59 27.19 -15.38
N ASN A 390 4.95 28.26 -15.83
CA ASN A 390 3.75 28.83 -15.23
C ASN A 390 2.62 27.77 -15.14
N THR A 391 2.26 27.37 -13.92
CA THR A 391 1.06 26.56 -13.65
C THR A 391 0.35 27.15 -12.44
N ASN A 392 -0.87 27.63 -12.66
CA ASN A 392 -1.75 28.16 -11.61
C ASN A 392 -2.03 27.07 -10.58
N LYS A 393 -1.45 27.20 -9.38
CA LYS A 393 -1.83 26.43 -8.18
C LYS A 393 -3.07 27.07 -7.55
N PRO A 394 -4.07 26.31 -7.08
CA PRO A 394 -5.09 26.86 -6.20
C PRO A 394 -4.49 27.29 -4.84
N PRO A 395 -5.06 28.29 -4.14
CA PRO A 395 -4.52 28.79 -2.87
C PRO A 395 -4.66 27.79 -1.70
N PRO A 396 -3.89 27.96 -0.61
CA PRO A 396 -3.83 27.04 0.55
C PRO A 396 -5.14 26.81 1.34
N ASP A 397 -6.20 27.56 1.08
CA ASP A 397 -7.45 27.54 1.87
C ASP A 397 -8.35 26.31 1.61
N ASP A 398 -8.22 25.63 0.46
CA ASP A 398 -9.12 24.51 0.11
C ASP A 398 -8.83 23.20 0.89
N LEU A 399 -7.62 23.07 1.45
CA LEU A 399 -7.18 21.83 2.11
C LEU A 399 -7.67 21.73 3.57
N GLU A 400 -8.09 22.85 4.16
CA GLU A 400 -8.82 22.86 5.44
C GLU A 400 -10.27 22.39 5.24
N THR A 401 -10.92 22.84 4.17
CA THR A 401 -12.28 22.43 3.76
C THR A 401 -12.37 20.93 3.46
N ILE A 402 -11.35 20.36 2.80
CA ILE A 402 -11.28 18.91 2.49
C ILE A 402 -11.16 18.04 3.75
N LEU A 403 -10.43 18.51 4.76
CA LEU A 403 -10.17 17.76 5.99
C LEU A 403 -11.22 17.99 7.08
N LYS A 404 -11.86 19.16 7.11
CA LYS A 404 -12.92 19.48 8.07
C LYS A 404 -14.30 19.02 7.65
N GLY A 405 -14.51 18.65 6.38
CA GLY A 405 -15.70 17.96 5.88
C GLY A 405 -17.02 18.52 6.40
N ASP A 406 -17.64 19.43 5.64
CA ASP A 406 -18.93 20.03 6.00
C ASP A 406 -20.01 18.94 6.16
N ALA A 407 -20.23 18.50 7.41
CA ALA A 407 -21.23 17.51 7.79
C ALA A 407 -22.66 18.08 7.80
N THR A 408 -22.85 19.29 7.26
CA THR A 408 -24.10 20.05 7.27
C THR A 408 -24.70 20.30 5.89
N SER A 409 -24.03 19.90 4.80
CA SER A 409 -24.69 19.88 3.49
C SER A 409 -25.65 18.68 3.43
N PRO A 410 -26.98 18.90 3.29
CA PRO A 410 -27.92 17.80 3.15
C PRO A 410 -27.49 16.96 1.96
N SER A 411 -27.29 15.65 2.17
CA SER A 411 -26.84 14.77 1.11
C SER A 411 -27.78 14.92 -0.09
N VAL A 412 -27.23 14.96 -1.30
CA VAL A 412 -28.00 14.96 -2.55
C VAL A 412 -28.96 13.74 -2.60
N TYR A 413 -28.69 12.70 -1.80
CA TYR A 413 -29.59 11.56 -1.55
C TYR A 413 -30.88 11.90 -0.79
N SER A 414 -30.90 12.94 0.05
CA SER A 414 -32.11 13.43 0.74
C SER A 414 -33.01 14.26 -0.18
N VAL A 415 -32.42 15.03 -1.10
CA VAL A 415 -33.14 15.87 -2.07
C VAL A 415 -33.90 15.01 -3.09
N LEU A 416 -33.36 13.83 -3.45
CA LEU A 416 -34.01 12.90 -4.38
C LEU A 416 -35.13 12.04 -3.76
N ARG A 417 -35.34 12.07 -2.42
CA ARG A 417 -36.51 11.44 -1.77
C ARG A 417 -37.62 12.42 -1.41
N GLY A 418 -37.45 13.71 -1.71
CA GLY A 418 -38.43 14.76 -1.42
C GLY A 418 -39.61 14.86 -2.40
N CYS A 419 -39.48 14.33 -3.62
CA CYS A 419 -40.58 14.25 -4.58
C CYS A 419 -41.32 12.91 -4.44
N GLY A 420 -42.05 12.75 -3.35
CA GLY A 420 -42.72 11.46 -3.10
C GLY A 420 -43.75 11.45 -1.99
N LYS A 421 -44.36 12.58 -1.63
CA LYS A 421 -45.61 12.58 -0.84
C LYS A 421 -46.47 13.76 -1.24
N SER A 422 -47.47 13.49 -2.08
CA SER A 422 -48.68 14.30 -2.13
C SER A 422 -49.88 13.40 -1.94
N SER A 423 -50.73 13.83 -1.02
CA SER A 423 -51.94 13.24 -0.50
C SER A 423 -52.99 12.97 -1.59
N ALA A 424 -53.69 11.83 -1.53
CA ALA A 424 -55.07 11.73 -1.98
C ALA A 424 -55.75 10.49 -1.39
N LEU A 425 -56.68 10.78 -0.47
CA LEU A 425 -57.68 9.86 0.05
C LEU A 425 -58.80 9.71 -1.01
N GLY A 426 -59.12 8.48 -1.41
CA GLY A 426 -60.45 8.08 -1.93
C GLY A 426 -60.72 8.25 -3.44
N LEU A 427 -60.85 7.13 -4.17
CA LEU A 427 -62.11 6.66 -4.77
C LEU A 427 -61.94 5.28 -5.45
N ARG A 428 -63.02 4.49 -5.42
CA ARG A 428 -63.16 3.13 -6.00
C ARG A 428 -63.24 3.17 -7.54
N ARG A 429 -62.65 2.18 -8.24
CA ARG A 429 -63.28 1.21 -9.21
C ARG A 429 -62.31 0.69 -10.30
N SER A 430 -62.24 -0.64 -10.38
CA SER A 430 -62.28 -1.55 -11.55
C SER A 430 -61.43 -1.37 -12.83
N VAL A 431 -60.77 -2.49 -13.21
CA VAL A 431 -60.55 -3.07 -14.57
C VAL A 431 -59.29 -2.65 -15.37
N GLY A 432 -58.50 -3.67 -15.76
CA GLY A 432 -58.03 -3.85 -17.15
C GLY A 432 -56.57 -3.53 -17.53
N ARG A 433 -55.77 -4.59 -17.76
CA ARG A 433 -54.77 -4.79 -18.86
C ARG A 433 -54.16 -3.54 -19.55
N LYS A 434 -52.82 -3.42 -19.58
CA LYS A 434 -51.88 -3.88 -20.63
C LYS A 434 -50.49 -3.21 -20.50
N VAL A 435 -49.51 -3.93 -21.05
CA VAL A 435 -48.09 -3.60 -21.26
C VAL A 435 -47.92 -2.43 -22.24
N GLY A 436 -46.88 -1.60 -22.04
CA GLY A 436 -46.43 -0.59 -23.01
C GLY A 436 -45.01 -0.06 -22.67
N ASP A 437 -44.16 -0.02 -23.69
CA ASP A 437 -42.72 0.23 -23.72
C ASP A 437 -42.26 1.60 -23.19
N CYS A 438 -41.03 1.64 -22.65
CA CYS A 438 -40.27 2.87 -22.42
C CYS A 438 -39.19 3.05 -23.49
N THR A 439 -39.41 3.97 -24.43
CA THR A 439 -38.39 4.52 -25.33
C THR A 439 -37.55 5.60 -24.63
N PHE A 440 -36.23 5.50 -24.76
CA PHE A 440 -35.24 6.50 -24.35
C PHE A 440 -35.25 7.69 -25.33
N ALA A 441 -35.42 8.91 -24.82
CA ALA A 441 -35.15 10.15 -25.56
C ALA A 441 -33.83 10.75 -25.06
N GLY A 442 -32.85 10.85 -25.96
CA GLY A 442 -31.61 11.60 -25.74
C GLY A 442 -31.85 13.10 -25.85
N ASN A 443 -31.05 13.88 -25.13
CA ASN A 443 -30.92 15.32 -25.34
C ASN A 443 -29.45 15.69 -25.47
N ASN A 444 -29.09 16.05 -26.71
CA ASN A 444 -28.02 16.99 -27.04
C ASN A 444 -28.60 18.42 -27.01
N ALA A 445 -27.78 19.37 -26.57
CA ALA A 445 -27.73 20.81 -26.92
C ALA A 445 -27.22 21.58 -25.68
N ALA A 446 -26.30 22.54 -25.77
CA ALA A 446 -25.62 23.20 -26.87
C ALA A 446 -24.27 23.73 -26.38
#